data_AF-A0A8J7E4E5-F1
#
_entry.id   AF-A0A8J7E4E5-F1
#
_cell.length_a   1.000
_cell.length_b   1.000
_cell.length_c   1.000
_cell.angle_alpha   90.00
_cell.angle_beta   90.00
_cell.angle_gamma   90.00
#
_symmetry.space_group_name_H-M   'P 1'
#
loop_
_entity.id
_entity.type
_entity.pdbx_description
1 polymer ?
#
loop_
_entity_poly.entity_id
_entity_poly.type
_entity_poly.pdbx_seq_one_letter_code
_entity_poly.pdbx_strand_id
1 'polypeptide(L)' 'MISVVDRLGREIRYEYDSRNRLVKTILPDGTEQLNRYDFDNNPVSRRDTNWQATQRFR' A
#
# COMPACT_ATOMS: atom_id res chain seq x y z
N MET A 1 5.74 10.39 -3.74
CA MET A 1 5.49 10.02 -2.33
C MET A 1 4.87 11.22 -1.63
N ILE A 2 3.81 11.01 -0.85
CA ILE A 2 3.12 12.03 -0.06
C ILE A 2 3.10 11.55 1.39
N SER A 3 3.36 12.43 2.36
CA SER A 3 3.18 12.11 3.78
C SER A 3 2.18 13.07 4.41
N VAL A 4 1.38 12.54 5.34
CA VAL A 4 0.42 13.29 6.13
C VAL A 4 0.74 13.03 7.59
N VAL A 5 1.00 14.11 8.33
CA VAL A 5 1.22 14.05 9.77
C VAL A 5 -0.01 14.62 10.45
N ASP A 6 -0.60 13.86 11.36
CA ASP A 6 -1.72 14.35 12.15
C ASP A 6 -1.26 15.22 13.33
N ARG A 7 -2.22 15.79 14.06
CA ARG A 7 -1.96 16.66 15.23
C ARG A 7 -1.26 15.94 16.39
N LEU A 8 -1.21 14.61 16.39
CA LEU A 8 -0.54 13.79 17.39
C LEU A 8 0.88 13.38 16.95
N GLY A 9 1.35 13.87 15.80
CA GLY A 9 2.67 13.55 15.25
C GLY A 9 2.73 12.17 14.58
N ARG A 10 1.57 11.53 14.35
CA ARG A 10 1.51 10.24 13.65
C ARG A 10 1.62 10.49 12.15
N GLU A 11 2.61 9.87 11.51
CA GLU A 11 2.87 10.01 10.08
C GLU A 11 2.25 8.84 9.31
N ILE A 12 1.48 9.16 8.27
CA ILE A 12 1.02 8.20 7.26
C ILE A 12 1.71 8.56 5.94
N ARG A 13 2.32 7.58 5.28
CA ARG A 13 2.98 7.77 3.97
C ARG A 13 2.24 7.03 2.87
N TYR A 14 2.11 7.69 1.74
CA TYR A 14 1.48 7.17 0.53
C TYR A 14 2.48 7.21 -0.63
N GLU A 15 2.65 6.06 -1.28
CA GLU A 15 3.44 5.95 -2.51
C GLU A 15 2.53 5.69 -3.69
N TYR A 16 2.82 6.38 -4.79
CA TYR A 16 2.06 6.32 -6.03
C TYR A 16 2.98 5.89 -7.16
N ASP A 17 2.43 5.15 -8.12
CA ASP A 17 3.16 4.83 -9.35
C ASP A 17 3.15 5.99 -10.36
N SER A 18 3.81 5.79 -11.50
CA SER A 18 3.89 6.78 -12.59
C SER A 18 2.54 7.13 -13.22
N ARG A 19 1.48 6.35 -12.94
CA ARG A 19 0.09 6.60 -13.36
C ARG A 19 -0.74 7.25 -12.25
N ASN A 20 -0.09 7.74 -11.19
CA ASN A 20 -0.72 8.38 -10.03
C ASN A 20 -1.69 7.45 -9.26
N ARG A 21 -1.39 6.15 -9.21
CA ARG A 21 -2.19 5.14 -8.49
C ARG A 21 -1.53 4.78 -7.18
N LEU A 22 -2.31 4.66 -6.10
CA LEU A 22 -1.80 4.37 -4.76
C LEU A 22 -1.29 2.93 -4.64
N VAL A 23 0.03 2.74 -4.64
CA VAL A 23 0.66 1.41 -4.57
C VAL A 23 1.09 1.00 -3.16
N LYS A 24 1.30 1.96 -2.25
CA LYS A 24 1.70 1.67 -0.87
C LYS A 24 1.14 2.69 0.11
N THR A 25 0.66 2.21 1.25
CA THR A 25 0.33 3.02 2.43
C THR A 25 1.17 2.51 3.60
N ILE A 26 1.90 3.40 4.28
CA ILE A 26 2.65 3.09 5.49
C ILE A 26 1.94 3.80 6.64
N LEU A 27 1.42 3.02 7.58
CA LEU A 27 0.72 3.50 8.76
C LEU A 27 1.72 3.91 9.87
N PRO A 28 1.27 4.66 10.88
CA PRO A 28 2.15 5.21 11.91
C PRO A 28 2.76 4.13 12.82
N ASP A 29 2.14 2.96 12.89
CA ASP A 29 2.62 1.77 13.60
C ASP A 29 3.67 0.98 12.79
N GLY A 30 4.02 1.46 11.59
CA GLY A 30 4.92 0.78 10.65
C GLY A 30 4.23 -0.27 9.78
N THR A 31 2.92 -0.50 9.95
CA THR A 31 2.17 -1.43 9.11
C THR A 31 2.14 -0.92 7.66
N GLU A 32 2.56 -1.76 6.73
CA GLU A 32 2.53 -1.45 5.30
C GLU A 32 1.30 -2.10 4.66
N GLN A 33 0.61 -1.39 3.77
CA GLN A 33 -0.43 -1.92 2.91
C GLN A 33 0.01 -1.75 1.47
N LEU A 34 0.02 -2.84 0.71
CA LEU A 34 0.48 -2.84 -0.68
C LEU A 34 -0.69 -3.12 -1.63
N ASN A 35 -0.86 -2.23 -2.59
CA ASN A 35 -1.78 -2.39 -3.71
C ASN A 35 -0.96 -2.63 -4.98
N ARG A 36 -1.28 -3.69 -5.70
CA ARG A 36 -0.73 -3.94 -7.03
C ARG A 36 -1.82 -3.81 -8.06
N TYR A 37 -1.53 -3.11 -9.14
CA TYR A 37 -2.41 -2.95 -10.28
C TYR A 37 -1.76 -3.57 -11.52
N ASP A 38 -2.58 -4.16 -12.38
CA ASP A 38 -2.14 -4.60 -13.70
C ASP A 38 -2.04 -3.40 -14.65
N PHE A 39 -1.72 -3.69 -15.90
CA PHE A 39 -1.61 -2.69 -16.95
C PHE A 39 -2.97 -2.02 -17.27
N ASP A 40 -4.06 -2.77 -17.10
CA ASP A 40 -5.44 -2.35 -17.35
C ASP A 40 -6.10 -1.68 -16.13
N ASN A 41 -5.30 -1.41 -15.08
CA ASN A 41 -5.73 -0.75 -13.86
C ASN A 41 -6.63 -1.57 -12.93
N ASN A 42 -6.69 -2.88 -13.11
CA ASN A 42 -7.37 -3.77 -12.19
C ASN A 42 -6.46 -4.11 -11.00
N PRO A 43 -7.01 -4.15 -9.78
CA PRO A 43 -6.26 -4.57 -8.60
C PRO A 43 -5.93 -6.06 -8.70
N VAL A 44 -4.64 -6.39 -8.85
CA VAL A 44 -4.15 -7.78 -8.97
C VAL A 44 -3.94 -8.43 -7.62
N SER A 45 -3.71 -7.63 -6.57
CA SER A 45 -3.61 -8.11 -5.19
C SER A 45 -3.69 -6.93 -4.20
N ARG A 46 -4.58 -7.05 -3.21
CA ARG A 46 -4.49 -6.29 -1.96
C ARG A 46 -3.81 -7.20 -0.94
N ARG A 47 -2.55 -6.92 -0.60
CA ARG A 47 -1.89 -7.61 0.52
C ARG A 47 -1.91 -6.65 1.70
N ASP A 48 -2.89 -6.84 2.57
CA ASP A 48 -2.83 -6.33 3.93
C ASP A 48 -1.71 -7.09 4.63
N THR A 49 -0.61 -6.42 4.94
CA THR A 49 0.62 -7.04 5.42
C THR A 49 0.43 -7.52 6.86
N ASN A 50 -0.22 -8.66 7.03
CA ASN A 50 0.23 -9.65 8.00
C ASN A 50 0.76 -10.81 7.17
N TRP A 51 2.05 -11.12 7.33
CA TRP A 51 2.90 -11.97 6.46
C TRP A 51 2.44 -13.44 6.35
N GLN A 52 1.21 -13.70 5.95
CA GLN A 52 0.76 -15.00 5.49
C GLN A 52 0.79 -14.95 3.97
N ALA A 53 1.95 -15.28 3.42
CA ALA A 53 2.12 -15.58 2.02
C ALA A 53 1.25 -16.80 1.64
N THR A 54 -0.04 -16.61 1.41
CA THR A 54 -0.84 -17.60 0.68
C THR A 54 -0.54 -17.42 -0.81
N GLN A 55 0.61 -17.94 -1.24
CA GLN A 55 0.75 -18.40 -2.61
C GLN A 55 0.01 -19.74 -2.71
N ARG A 56 -1.27 -19.67 -3.10
CA ARG A 56 -1.91 -20.79 -3.80
C ARG A 56 -2.38 -20.27 -5.14
N PHE A 57 -1.45 -20.17 -6.07
CA PHE A 57 -1.78 -20.35 -7.48
C PHE A 57 -1.52 -21.81 -7.76
N ARG A 58 -2.60 -22.55 -8.07
CA ARG A 58 -2.56 -23.92 -8.55
C ARG A 58 -2.18 -23.92 -10.03
#